data_AF-A0A536HSI9-F1
#
_entry.id   AF-A0A536HSI9-F1
#
_cell.length_a   1.000
_cell.length_b   1.000
_cell.length_c   1.000
_cell.angle_alpha   90.00
_cell.angle_beta   90.00
_cell.angle_gamma   90.00
#
_symmetry.space_group_name_H-M   'P 1'
#
loop_
_entity.id
_entity.type
_entity.pdbx_description
1 polymer ?
#
loop_
_entity_poly.entity_id
_entity_poly.type
_entity_poly.pdbx_seq_one_letter_code
_entity_poly.pdbx_strand_id
1 'polypeptide(L)'
;MAVRSTLPSHPPLKVRETLRGLPTATGYTVTVKPLRYRTGPHLQAFTYWDHPEIVLQVPEPFRPFREEVDLGSWGSPRVLFRTRRDVIRFLYLHEFCHWWLYLTHGWGAAAEIACDRYAYTNYRKRGPVRPPALRTRGERAA
;
A
#
# COMPACT_ATOMS: atom_id res chain seq x y z
N MET A 1 6.83 -13.90 3.87
CA MET A 1 7.10 -12.45 3.72
C MET A 1 8.14 -12.01 4.75
N ALA A 2 9.26 -11.48 4.28
CA ALA A 2 10.27 -10.86 5.14
C ALA A 2 9.76 -9.49 5.61
N VAL A 3 9.92 -9.18 6.89
CA VAL A 3 9.38 -7.96 7.50
C VAL A 3 10.39 -7.37 8.49
N ARG A 4 10.59 -6.06 8.40
CA ARG A 4 11.31 -5.23 9.37
C ARG A 4 10.38 -4.14 9.88
N SER A 5 10.53 -3.72 11.14
CA SER A 5 9.81 -2.54 11.61
C SER A 5 10.57 -1.79 12.69
N THR A 6 10.57 -0.47 12.58
CA THR A 6 11.00 0.47 13.61
C THR A 6 9.82 1.22 14.25
N LEU A 7 8.59 0.84 13.91
CA LEU A 7 7.37 1.41 14.47
C LEU A 7 7.08 0.75 15.83
N PRO A 8 7.17 1.45 16.98
CA PRO A 8 7.09 0.82 18.29
C PRO A 8 5.78 0.06 18.53
N SER A 9 4.67 0.57 17.99
CA SER A 9 3.34 -0.06 18.12
C SER A 9 3.14 -1.30 17.24
N HIS A 10 4.02 -1.54 16.25
CA HIS A 10 3.90 -2.62 15.28
C HIS A 10 5.25 -3.33 15.10
N PRO A 11 5.69 -4.15 16.07
CA PRO A 11 6.85 -5.00 15.88
C PRO A 11 6.65 -5.95 14.69
N PRO A 12 7.72 -6.55 14.13
CA PRO A 12 7.63 -7.37 12.91
C PRO A 12 6.55 -8.46 12.93
N LEU A 13 6.32 -9.10 14.09
CA LEU A 13 5.23 -10.09 14.25
C LEU A 13 3.85 -9.45 14.01
N LYS A 14 3.61 -8.28 14.58
CA LYS A 14 2.33 -7.55 14.44
C LYS A 14 2.10 -7.07 13.01
N VAL A 15 3.17 -6.65 12.32
CA VAL A 15 3.10 -6.31 10.91
C VAL A 15 2.74 -7.56 10.08
N ARG A 16 3.38 -8.71 10.33
CA ARG A 16 3.02 -9.97 9.65
C ARG A 16 1.55 -10.36 9.86
N GLU A 17 1.03 -10.21 11.08
CA GLU A 17 -0.40 -10.39 11.35
C GLU A 17 -1.28 -9.41 10.57
N THR A 18 -0.86 -8.14 10.51
CA THR A 18 -1.57 -7.07 9.80
C THR A 18 -1.65 -7.33 8.30
N LEU A 19 -0.60 -7.91 7.72
CA LEU A 19 -0.50 -8.26 6.30
C LEU A 19 -1.00 -9.66 5.98
N ARG A 20 -1.47 -10.43 6.97
CA ARG A 20 -2.01 -11.77 6.76
C ARG A 20 -3.17 -11.73 5.77
N GLY A 21 -3.16 -12.68 4.84
CA GLY A 21 -4.16 -12.82 3.77
C GLY A 21 -3.94 -11.88 2.58
N LEU A 22 -2.94 -11.00 2.60
CA LEU A 22 -2.57 -10.20 1.44
C LEU A 22 -1.62 -10.98 0.52
N PRO A 23 -1.59 -10.68 -0.79
CA PRO A 23 -0.63 -11.32 -1.69
C PRO A 23 0.80 -10.95 -1.26
N THR A 24 1.76 -11.82 -1.56
CA THR A 24 3.15 -11.64 -1.10
C THR A 24 4.03 -11.13 -2.23
N ALA A 25 4.69 -9.99 -2.01
CA ALA A 25 5.81 -9.55 -2.85
C ALA A 25 7.00 -10.49 -2.62
N THR A 26 7.12 -11.54 -3.43
CA THR A 26 8.13 -12.60 -3.23
C THR A 26 9.51 -12.05 -3.54
N GLY A 27 10.47 -12.34 -2.66
CA GLY A 27 11.83 -11.79 -2.74
C GLY A 27 12.00 -10.41 -2.10
N TYR A 28 10.92 -9.71 -1.79
CA TYR A 28 10.96 -8.37 -1.18
C TYR A 28 10.86 -8.39 0.34
N THR A 29 11.58 -7.47 0.98
CA THR A 29 11.40 -7.14 2.40
C THR A 29 10.39 -6.00 2.55
N VAL A 30 9.41 -6.16 3.44
CA VAL A 30 8.50 -5.08 3.82
C VAL A 30 9.02 -4.39 5.08
N THR A 31 9.33 -3.11 5.00
CA THR A 31 9.84 -2.33 6.12
C THR A 31 8.84 -1.27 6.55
N VAL A 32 8.39 -1.33 7.81
CA VAL A 32 7.44 -0.37 8.38
C VAL A 32 8.15 0.60 9.30
N LYS A 33 8.10 1.90 9.01
CA LYS A 33 8.76 2.97 9.77
C LYS A 33 7.75 4.04 10.20
N PRO A 34 8.00 4.80 11.28
CA PRO A 34 7.19 5.97 11.61
C PRO A 34 7.36 7.09 10.57
N LEU A 35 6.26 7.74 10.23
CA LEU A 35 6.21 8.97 9.43
C LEU A 35 6.00 10.16 10.37
N ARG A 36 6.99 11.04 10.46
CA ARG A 36 6.81 12.33 11.12
C ARG A 36 6.19 13.32 10.13
N TYR A 37 5.23 14.09 10.59
CA TYR A 37 4.55 15.09 9.77
C TYR A 37 4.45 16.44 10.49
N ARG A 38 4.38 17.54 9.72
CA ARG A 38 4.26 18.90 10.25
C ARG A 38 2.83 19.44 10.16
N THR A 39 2.19 19.29 9.00
CA THR A 39 0.84 19.81 8.75
C THR A 39 -0.24 18.83 9.20
N GLY A 40 -0.12 17.57 8.79
CA GLY A 40 -1.09 16.54 9.13
C GLY A 40 -0.63 15.13 8.72
N PRO A 41 -1.24 14.10 9.31
CA PRO A 41 -0.98 12.72 8.91
C PRO A 41 -1.38 12.50 7.45
N HIS A 42 -0.57 11.74 6.73
CA HIS A 42 -0.80 11.40 5.33
C HIS A 42 -0.20 10.02 5.01
N LEU A 43 -0.54 9.49 3.84
CA LEU A 43 -0.04 8.24 3.28
C LEU A 43 1.33 8.49 2.65
N GLN A 44 2.29 7.62 2.95
CA GLN A 44 3.59 7.64 2.29
C GLN A 44 4.20 6.25 2.28
N ALA A 45 4.54 5.76 1.08
CA ALA A 45 5.24 4.50 0.89
C ALA A 45 6.09 4.55 -0.38
N PHE A 46 6.96 3.56 -0.51
CA PHE A 46 7.89 3.44 -1.64
C PHE A 46 8.14 1.97 -1.96
N THR A 47 8.18 1.66 -3.25
CA THR A 47 8.76 0.42 -3.78
C THR A 47 10.12 0.73 -4.38
N TYR A 48 11.15 0.06 -3.89
CA TYR A 48 12.50 0.16 -4.44
C TYR A 48 12.72 -0.90 -5.53
N TRP A 49 13.36 -0.49 -6.63
CA TRP A 49 13.57 -1.33 -7.81
C TRP A 49 15.01 -1.82 -7.92
N ASP A 50 15.94 -1.02 -7.42
CA ASP A 50 17.37 -1.28 -7.33
C ASP A 50 17.72 -2.29 -6.23
N HIS A 51 16.90 -2.37 -5.19
CA HIS A 51 16.99 -3.37 -4.13
C HIS A 51 15.58 -3.85 -3.70
N PRO A 52 15.43 -5.10 -3.25
CA PRO A 52 14.12 -5.72 -3.07
C PRO A 52 13.46 -5.29 -1.73
N GLU A 53 12.97 -4.05 -1.67
CA GLU A 53 12.33 -3.47 -0.49
C GLU A 53 11.05 -2.68 -0.83
N ILE A 54 10.02 -2.86 0.02
CA ILE A 54 8.83 -2.00 0.08
C ILE A 54 8.85 -1.31 1.44
N VAL A 55 8.87 0.02 1.46
CA VAL A 55 8.86 0.82 2.69
C VAL A 55 7.48 1.43 2.89
N LEU A 56 6.87 1.17 4.05
CA LEU A 56 5.59 1.74 4.46
C LEU A 56 5.84 2.71 5.62
N GLN A 57 5.44 3.98 5.47
CA GLN A 57 5.59 4.96 6.54
C GLN A 57 4.22 5.25 7.19
N VAL A 58 4.15 5.06 8.50
CA VAL A 58 2.89 5.18 9.27
C VAL A 58 2.92 6.46 10.09
N PRO A 59 1.93 7.38 9.97
CA PRO A 59 1.90 8.63 10.72
C PRO A 59 2.09 8.44 12.24
N GLU A 60 3.04 9.18 12.80
CA GLU A 60 3.29 9.27 14.24
C GLU A 60 3.43 10.73 14.70
N PRO A 61 2.68 11.18 15.72
CA PRO A 61 1.70 10.41 16.49
C PRO A 61 0.46 10.05 15.65
N PHE A 62 0.01 8.81 15.71
CA PHE A 62 -1.17 8.43 14.92
C PHE A 62 -2.45 9.08 15.46
N ARG A 63 -3.17 9.75 14.57
CA ARG A 63 -4.55 10.19 14.77
C ARG A 63 -5.36 9.77 13.55
N PRO A 64 -6.63 9.31 13.70
CA PRO A 64 -7.48 9.04 12.56
C PRO A 64 -7.55 10.26 11.61
N PHE A 65 -7.44 10.01 10.31
CA PHE A 65 -7.35 11.08 9.33
C PHE A 65 -8.04 10.72 8.02
N ARG A 66 -8.29 11.75 7.21
CA ARG A 66 -8.86 11.62 5.89
C ARG A 66 -7.87 12.10 4.86
N GLU A 67 -7.65 11.28 3.85
CA GLU A 67 -6.82 11.62 2.71
C GLU A 67 -7.60 11.40 1.43
N GLU A 68 -7.38 12.28 0.47
CA GLU A 68 -7.93 12.13 -0.87
C GLU A 68 -7.16 11.01 -1.58
N VAL A 69 -7.88 10.09 -2.21
CA VAL A 69 -7.29 9.00 -2.99
C VAL A 69 -7.86 9.11 -4.40
N ASP A 70 -7.01 9.26 -5.40
CA ASP A 70 -7.46 9.41 -6.79
C ASP A 70 -7.81 8.05 -7.39
N LEU A 71 -9.11 7.81 -7.57
CA LEU A 71 -9.62 6.58 -8.19
C LEU A 71 -9.98 6.81 -9.67
N GLY A 72 -9.47 7.87 -10.30
CA GLY A 72 -9.71 8.23 -11.70
C GLY A 72 -11.20 8.45 -11.98
N SER A 73 -11.75 7.72 -12.95
CA SER A 73 -13.19 7.77 -13.27
C SER A 73 -14.14 7.33 -12.14
N TRP A 74 -13.64 6.84 -11.00
CA TRP A 74 -14.44 6.55 -9.81
C TRP A 74 -14.47 7.73 -8.82
N GLY A 75 -13.78 8.84 -9.16
CA GLY A 75 -13.66 10.05 -8.37
C GLY A 75 -12.52 10.01 -7.35
N SER A 76 -12.42 11.08 -6.54
CA SER A 76 -11.35 11.26 -5.56
C SER A 76 -11.92 11.33 -4.13
N PRO A 77 -12.35 10.21 -3.53
CA PRO A 77 -12.96 10.23 -2.21
C PRO A 77 -11.97 10.60 -1.11
N ARG A 78 -12.44 11.35 -0.10
CA ARG A 78 -11.71 11.58 1.17
C ARG A 78 -11.84 10.37 2.11
N VAL A 79 -10.96 9.40 1.93
CA VAL A 79 -10.95 8.10 2.61
C VAL A 79 -10.53 8.25 4.08
N LEU A 80 -11.35 7.74 4.99
CA LEU A 80 -11.05 7.72 6.43
C LEU A 80 -10.18 6.51 6.81
N PHE A 81 -8.99 6.79 7.34
CA PHE A 81 -8.09 5.83 7.97
C PHE A 81 -8.26 5.89 9.49
N ARG A 82 -8.90 4.86 10.07
CA ARG A 82 -9.23 4.84 11.51
C ARG A 82 -8.10 4.25 12.34
N THR A 83 -7.29 3.39 11.75
CA THR A 83 -6.29 2.60 12.47
C THR A 83 -4.97 2.52 11.70
N ARG A 84 -3.87 2.26 12.40
CA ARG A 84 -2.58 1.95 11.76
C ARG A 84 -2.68 0.72 10.85
N ARG A 85 -3.54 -0.26 11.19
CA ARG A 85 -3.85 -1.40 10.32
C ARG A 85 -4.37 -0.95 8.96
N ASP A 86 -5.26 0.04 8.94
CA ASP A 86 -5.82 0.57 7.69
C ASP A 86 -4.71 1.15 6.81
N VAL A 87 -3.85 1.99 7.40
CA VAL A 87 -2.71 2.62 6.70
C VAL A 87 -1.73 1.56 6.19
N ILE A 88 -1.26 0.67 7.06
CA ILE A 88 -0.28 -0.37 6.69
C ILE A 88 -0.80 -1.24 5.55
N ARG A 89 -2.08 -1.66 5.61
CA ARG A 89 -2.66 -2.51 4.57
C ARG A 89 -2.91 -1.74 3.28
N PHE A 90 -3.35 -0.48 3.35
CA PHE A 90 -3.56 0.35 2.18
C PHE A 90 -2.24 0.58 1.44
N LEU A 91 -1.24 1.10 2.15
CA LEU A 91 0.09 1.35 1.59
C LEU A 91 0.71 0.06 1.02
N TYR A 92 0.65 -1.06 1.76
CA TYR A 92 1.17 -2.32 1.25
C TYR A 92 0.50 -2.77 -0.05
N LEU A 93 -0.82 -2.66 -0.15
CA LEU A 93 -1.53 -3.09 -1.36
C LEU A 93 -1.25 -2.18 -2.56
N HIS A 94 -1.09 -0.88 -2.32
CA HIS A 94 -0.71 0.09 -3.34
C HIS A 94 0.70 -0.24 -3.88
N GLU A 95 1.70 -0.35 -2.99
CA GLU A 95 3.07 -0.72 -3.38
C GLU A 95 3.18 -2.12 -3.99
N PHE A 96 2.45 -3.09 -3.44
CA PHE A 96 2.38 -4.43 -4.03
C PHE A 96 1.87 -4.38 -5.47
N CYS A 97 0.88 -3.53 -5.77
CA CYS A 97 0.37 -3.37 -7.12
C CYS A 97 1.43 -2.80 -8.06
N HIS A 98 2.18 -1.78 -7.65
CA HIS A 98 3.30 -1.26 -8.44
C HIS A 98 4.32 -2.36 -8.73
N TRP A 99 4.75 -3.07 -7.69
CA TRP A 99 5.69 -4.19 -7.82
C TRP A 99 5.17 -5.26 -8.79
N TRP A 100 3.91 -5.66 -8.62
CA TRP A 100 3.28 -6.68 -9.45
C TRP A 100 3.23 -6.28 -10.92
N LEU A 101 2.77 -5.06 -11.22
CA LEU A 101 2.64 -4.56 -12.59
C LEU A 101 3.99 -4.25 -13.23
N TYR A 102 5.01 -3.89 -12.45
CA TYR A 102 6.39 -3.83 -12.95
C TYR A 102 6.88 -5.20 -13.40
N LEU A 103 6.73 -6.23 -12.56
CA LEU A 103 7.21 -7.58 -12.91
C LEU A 103 6.46 -8.19 -14.10
N THR A 104 5.15 -7.95 -14.22
CA THR A 104 4.35 -8.57 -15.29
C THR A 104 4.33 -7.76 -16.58
N HIS A 105 4.51 -6.42 -16.53
CA HIS A 105 4.31 -5.54 -17.70
C HIS A 105 5.34 -4.42 -17.87
N GLY A 106 6.26 -4.24 -16.92
CA GLY A 106 7.19 -3.10 -16.92
C GLY A 106 6.53 -1.76 -16.59
N TRP A 107 5.31 -1.76 -16.04
CA TRP A 107 4.50 -0.55 -15.86
C TRP A 107 4.73 0.20 -14.53
N GLY A 108 5.48 -0.36 -13.59
CA GLY A 108 5.99 0.34 -12.40
C GLY A 108 5.06 1.39 -11.79
N ALA A 109 5.57 2.59 -11.57
CA ALA A 109 4.84 3.75 -11.05
C ALA A 109 3.87 4.40 -12.07
N ALA A 110 3.78 3.92 -13.32
CA ALA A 110 2.89 4.51 -14.33
C ALA A 110 1.41 4.11 -14.14
N ALA A 111 1.08 3.33 -13.11
CA ALA A 111 -0.24 2.74 -12.88
C ALA A 111 -0.91 3.22 -11.57
N GLU A 112 -0.58 4.42 -11.08
CA GLU A 112 -1.05 5.00 -9.80
C GLU A 112 -2.56 4.80 -9.57
N ILE A 113 -3.41 5.23 -10.53
CA ILE A 113 -4.88 5.11 -10.42
C ILE A 113 -5.31 3.64 -10.25
N ALA A 114 -4.66 2.70 -10.95
CA ALA A 114 -4.99 1.28 -10.84
C ALA A 114 -4.58 0.73 -9.47
N CYS A 115 -3.44 1.17 -8.94
CA CYS A 115 -2.93 0.75 -7.64
C CYS A 115 -3.71 1.37 -6.47
N ASP A 116 -4.16 2.61 -6.59
CA ASP A 116 -5.10 3.24 -5.66
C ASP A 116 -6.44 2.52 -5.64
N ARG A 117 -7.03 2.22 -6.80
CA ARG A 117 -8.26 1.42 -6.90
C ARG A 117 -8.10 0.05 -6.24
N TYR A 118 -6.98 -0.61 -6.48
CA TYR A 118 -6.69 -1.91 -5.90
C TYR A 118 -6.54 -1.84 -4.38
N ALA A 119 -5.78 -0.88 -3.86
CA ALA A 119 -5.63 -0.66 -2.42
C ALA A 119 -6.96 -0.32 -1.76
N TYR A 120 -7.68 0.67 -2.30
CA TYR A 120 -8.98 1.14 -1.83
C TYR A 120 -10.01 0.02 -1.71
N THR A 121 -10.09 -0.84 -2.72
CA THR A 121 -11.05 -1.95 -2.75
C THR A 121 -10.74 -3.06 -1.73
N ASN A 122 -9.49 -3.18 -1.28
CA ASN A 122 -9.02 -4.37 -0.57
C ASN A 122 -8.52 -4.14 0.86
N TYR A 123 -8.05 -2.94 1.23
CA TYR A 123 -7.34 -2.74 2.51
C TYR A 123 -8.17 -3.10 3.75
N ARG A 124 -9.50 -2.93 3.70
CA ARG A 124 -10.40 -3.28 4.80
C ARG A 124 -10.79 -4.76 4.86
N LYS A 125 -10.56 -5.53 3.80
CA LYS A 125 -10.92 -6.96 3.77
C LYS A 125 -10.21 -7.72 4.90
N ARG A 126 -10.86 -8.77 5.40
CA ARG A 126 -10.32 -9.66 6.43
C ARG A 126 -9.87 -11.02 5.89
N GLY A 127 -10.45 -11.45 4.77
CA GLY A 127 -10.08 -12.67 4.07
C GLY A 127 -8.93 -12.49 3.07
N PRO A 128 -8.60 -13.55 2.32
CA PRO A 128 -7.59 -13.51 1.27
C PRO A 128 -7.88 -12.45 0.21
N VAL A 129 -6.84 -11.75 -0.21
CA VAL A 129 -6.85 -10.79 -1.32
C VAL A 129 -6.01 -11.38 -2.45
N ARG A 130 -6.54 -11.40 -3.66
CA ARG A 130 -5.82 -11.85 -4.86
C ARG A 130 -5.00 -10.70 -5.44
N PRO A 131 -3.87 -10.97 -6.13
CA PRO A 131 -3.17 -9.95 -6.90
C PRO A 131 -4.10 -9.21 -7.88
N PRO A 132 -3.75 -7.97 -8.30
CA PRO A 132 -4.53 -7.22 -9.27
C PRO A 132 -4.89 -8.06 -10.49
N ALA A 133 -6.18 -8.10 -10.83
CA ALA A 133 -6.65 -8.76 -12.04
C ALA A 133 -6.18 -7.93 -13.25
N LEU A 134 -5.40 -8.56 -14.13
CA LEU A 134 -4.96 -7.95 -15.37
C LEU A 134 -6.15 -7.85 -16.32
N ARG A 135 -6.68 -6.64 -16.58
CA ARG A 135 -7.54 -6.44 -17.75
C ARG A 135 -6.64 -6.23 -18.96
N THR A 136 -6.78 -7.12 -19.94
CA THR A 136 -6.09 -7.07 -21.23
C THR A 136 -6.28 -5.72 -21.93
N ARG A 137 -5.15 -5.10 -22.31
CA ARG A 137 -4.92 -4.19 -23.45
C ARG A 137 -6.15 -3.37 -23.88
N GLY A 138 -6.40 -2.23 -23.23
CA GLY A 138 -7.45 -1.30 -23.66
C GLY A 138 -7.56 0.00 -22.88
N GLU A 139 -7.24 -0.01 -21.59
CA GLU A 139 -7.18 1.23 -20.79
C GLU A 139 -5.80 1.86 -20.95
N ARG A 140 -5.59 2.57 -22.08
CA ARG A 140 -4.57 3.61 -22.10
C ARG A 140 -4.98 4.64 -21.06
N ALA A 141 -4.04 5.01 -20.20
CA ALA A 141 -4.13 6.20 -19.37
C ALA A 141 -4.60 7.36 -20.25
N ALA A 142 -5.74 7.94 -19.89
CA ALA A 142 -6.16 9.23 -20.38
C ALA A 142 -5.41 10.31 -19.59
#